data_AF-Q8LSL3-F1
#
_entry.id   AF-Q8LSL3-F1
#
_cell.length_a   1.000
_cell.length_b   1.000
_cell.length_c   1.000
_cell.angle_alpha   90.00
_cell.angle_beta   90.00
_cell.angle_gamma   90.00
#
_symmetry.space_group_name_H-M   'P 1'
#
loop_
_entity.id
_entity.type
_entity.pdbx_description
1 polymer ?
#
loop_
_entity_poly.entity_id
_entity_poly.type
_entity_poly.pdbx_seq_one_letter_code
_entity_poly.pdbx_strand_id
1 'polypeptide(L)'
;WNENYHNWDVLQVPFKVGAQGSAIIVTTRNEEVAYLMSTLPSHHLGELSSEECWLLFAQHAFANINSDVRRSLEPIGRKIARKCK
;
A
#
# COMPACT_ATOMS: atom_id res chain seq x y z
N TRP A 1 -4.93 5.95 15.25
CA TRP A 1 -3.99 5.13 16.02
C TRP A 1 -2.81 6.00 16.42
N ASN A 2 -2.39 5.98 17.67
CA ASN A 2 -1.34 6.86 18.21
C ASN A 2 -0.29 6.05 18.99
N GLU A 3 0.68 6.71 19.57
CA GLU A 3 1.86 6.14 20.23
C GLU A 3 1.55 5.63 21.65
N ASN A 4 0.29 5.65 22.08
CA ASN A 4 -0.08 5.23 23.42
C ASN A 4 0.00 3.69 23.55
N TYR A 5 1.09 3.23 24.17
CA TYR A 5 1.36 1.82 24.42
C TYR A 5 0.21 1.07 25.11
N HIS A 6 -0.45 1.69 26.09
CA HIS A 6 -1.52 1.03 26.84
C HIS A 6 -2.73 0.69 25.95
N ASN A 7 -3.06 1.57 25.01
CA ASN A 7 -4.14 1.31 24.05
C ASN A 7 -3.81 0.11 23.15
N TRP A 8 -2.53 -0.05 22.79
CA TRP A 8 -2.06 -1.18 21.99
C TRP A 8 -2.08 -2.49 22.77
N ASP A 9 -1.66 -2.48 24.02
CA ASP A 9 -1.74 -3.66 24.89
C ASP A 9 -3.18 -4.17 25.00
N VAL A 10 -4.13 -3.28 25.23
CA VAL A 10 -5.57 -3.64 25.28
C VAL A 10 -6.05 -4.16 23.93
N LEU A 11 -5.65 -3.52 22.82
CA LEU A 11 -6.04 -3.95 21.47
C LEU A 11 -5.49 -5.33 21.11
N GLN A 12 -4.30 -5.69 21.59
CA GLN A 12 -3.67 -6.97 21.27
C GLN A 12 -4.31 -8.16 22.00
N VAL A 13 -5.04 -7.93 23.11
CA VAL A 13 -5.59 -9.02 23.93
C VAL A 13 -6.49 -9.99 23.14
N PRO A 14 -7.49 -9.54 22.36
CA PRO A 14 -8.37 -10.46 21.62
C PRO A 14 -7.66 -11.29 20.56
N PHE A 15 -6.46 -10.88 20.15
CA PHE A 15 -5.69 -11.51 19.10
C PHE A 15 -4.80 -12.65 19.58
N LYS A 16 -4.66 -12.82 20.90
CA LYS A 16 -3.84 -13.89 21.51
C LYS A 16 -4.48 -15.29 21.44
N VAL A 17 -5.74 -15.39 21.00
CA VAL A 17 -6.52 -16.64 20.97
C VAL A 17 -6.79 -17.16 19.55
N GLY A 18 -6.03 -16.71 18.55
CA GLY A 18 -6.13 -17.20 17.17
C GLY A 18 -5.73 -18.67 17.04
N ALA A 19 -6.30 -19.37 16.05
CA ALA A 19 -5.88 -20.72 15.70
C ALA A 19 -4.40 -20.74 15.25
N GLN A 20 -3.72 -21.87 15.43
CA GLN A 20 -2.32 -22.01 15.02
C GLN A 20 -2.15 -21.65 13.53
N GLY A 21 -1.15 -20.81 13.24
CA GLY A 21 -0.90 -20.28 11.89
C GLY A 21 -1.66 -18.98 11.56
N SER A 22 -2.52 -18.50 12.45
CA SER A 22 -3.12 -17.16 12.31
C SER A 22 -2.05 -16.08 12.43
N ALA A 23 -2.15 -15.05 11.60
CA ALA A 23 -1.24 -13.91 11.61
C ALA A 23 -2.02 -12.60 11.54
N ILE A 24 -1.44 -11.54 12.10
CA ILE A 24 -2.00 -10.19 12.06
C ILE A 24 -1.00 -9.29 11.36
N ILE A 25 -1.53 -8.49 10.43
CA ILE A 25 -0.77 -7.48 9.71
C ILE A 25 -1.27 -6.12 10.19
N VAL A 26 -0.35 -5.31 10.72
CA VAL A 26 -0.63 -3.93 11.12
C VAL A 26 -0.03 -3.01 10.08
N THR A 27 -0.83 -2.08 9.55
CA THR A 27 -0.37 -1.04 8.61
C THR A 27 -0.50 0.33 9.26
N THR A 28 0.56 1.12 9.24
CA THR A 28 0.59 2.47 9.83
C THR A 28 1.49 3.39 8.99
N ARG A 29 1.23 4.71 9.05
CA ARG A 29 2.14 5.74 8.51
C ARG A 29 3.09 6.29 9.57
N ASN A 30 2.94 5.84 10.82
CA ASN A 30 3.74 6.28 11.95
C ASN A 30 4.72 5.17 12.36
N GLU A 31 6.01 5.47 12.26
CA GLU A 31 7.11 4.54 12.56
C GLU A 31 7.17 4.14 14.04
N GLU A 32 6.81 5.04 14.96
CA GLU A 32 6.76 4.73 16.38
C GLU A 32 5.67 3.70 16.67
N VAL A 33 4.49 3.87 16.04
CA VAL A 33 3.42 2.88 16.12
C VAL A 33 3.85 1.53 15.53
N ALA A 34 4.58 1.54 14.40
CA ALA A 34 5.09 0.32 13.80
C ALA A 34 6.04 -0.39 14.75
N TYR A 35 6.97 0.34 15.36
CA TYR A 35 7.92 -0.17 16.34
C TYR A 35 7.22 -0.78 17.56
N LEU A 36 6.26 -0.07 18.18
CA LEU A 36 5.54 -0.55 19.36
C LEU A 36 4.75 -1.84 19.10
N MET A 37 4.22 -2.02 17.89
CA MET A 37 3.43 -3.19 17.50
C MET A 37 4.26 -4.30 16.87
N SER A 38 5.54 -4.06 16.61
CA SER A 38 6.39 -4.98 15.84
C SER A 38 6.72 -6.23 16.64
N THR A 39 6.38 -7.40 16.09
CA THR A 39 6.93 -8.70 16.53
C THR A 39 8.05 -9.18 15.61
N LEU A 40 8.21 -8.51 14.46
CA LEU A 40 9.19 -8.75 13.41
C LEU A 40 9.59 -7.38 12.83
N PRO A 41 10.76 -7.26 12.16
CA PRO A 41 11.15 -6.02 11.49
C PRO A 41 10.04 -5.48 10.58
N SER A 42 9.76 -4.18 10.69
CA SER A 42 8.76 -3.51 9.87
C SER A 42 9.11 -3.58 8.39
N HIS A 43 8.09 -3.80 7.56
CA HIS A 43 8.22 -3.69 6.11
C HIS A 43 7.84 -2.28 5.67
N HIS A 44 8.81 -1.48 5.25
CA HIS A 44 8.57 -0.16 4.68
C HIS A 44 8.16 -0.31 3.22
N LEU A 45 6.93 0.08 2.90
CA LEU A 45 6.45 0.11 1.52
C LEU A 45 7.20 1.20 0.75
N GLY A 46 7.88 0.78 -0.32
CA GLY A 46 8.52 1.69 -1.26
C GLY A 46 7.53 2.29 -2.26
N GLU A 47 8.02 3.27 -3.02
CA GLU A 47 7.33 3.79 -4.18
C GLU A 47 7.34 2.78 -5.33
N LEU A 48 6.30 2.82 -6.17
CA LEU A 48 6.28 2.10 -7.44
C LEU A 48 7.29 2.72 -8.42
N SER A 49 7.91 1.89 -9.25
CA SER A 49 8.70 2.37 -10.37
C SER A 49 7.83 3.15 -11.35
N SER A 50 8.46 4.00 -12.18
CA SER A 50 7.72 4.76 -13.19
C SER A 50 6.96 3.88 -14.18
N GLU A 51 7.44 2.67 -14.46
CA GLU A 51 6.74 1.72 -15.32
C GLU A 51 5.56 1.08 -14.59
N GLU A 52 5.70 0.71 -13.31
CA GLU A 52 4.60 0.19 -12.50
C GLU A 52 3.49 1.24 -12.29
N CYS A 53 3.85 2.50 -12.03
CA CYS A 53 2.89 3.62 -12.01
C CYS A 53 2.14 3.76 -13.33
N TRP A 54 2.85 3.61 -14.46
CA TRP A 54 2.23 3.63 -15.77
C TRP A 54 1.29 2.45 -15.98
N LEU A 55 1.70 1.22 -15.64
CA LEU A 55 0.86 0.03 -15.79
C LEU A 55 -0.43 0.14 -14.97
N LEU A 56 -0.32 0.59 -13.72
CA LEU A 56 -1.47 0.84 -12.85
C LEU A 56 -2.39 1.91 -13.44
N PHE A 57 -1.82 3.04 -13.90
CA PHE A 57 -2.58 4.09 -14.55
C PHE A 57 -3.31 3.58 -15.80
N ALA A 58 -2.60 2.86 -16.67
CA ALA A 58 -3.12 2.33 -17.93
C ALA A 58 -4.23 1.31 -17.69
N GLN A 59 -4.11 0.47 -16.64
CA GLN A 59 -5.13 -0.47 -16.23
C GLN A 59 -6.46 0.24 -15.93
N HIS A 60 -6.43 1.38 -15.24
CA HIS A 60 -7.64 2.12 -14.89
C HIS A 60 -8.14 3.04 -16.01
N ALA A 61 -7.24 3.81 -16.63
CA ALA A 61 -7.59 4.82 -17.63
C ALA A 61 -8.01 4.21 -18.97
N PHE A 62 -7.53 3.01 -19.31
CA PHE A 62 -7.74 2.40 -20.63
C PHE A 62 -8.49 1.07 -20.60
N ALA A 63 -9.15 0.72 -19.49
CA ALA A 63 -9.87 -0.55 -19.35
C ALA A 63 -10.93 -0.78 -20.46
N ASN A 64 -11.59 0.28 -20.92
CA ASN A 64 -12.78 0.20 -21.79
C ASN A 64 -12.70 1.09 -23.03
N ILE A 65 -11.49 1.43 -23.50
CA ILE A 65 -11.32 2.24 -24.71
C ILE A 65 -10.79 1.41 -25.88
N ASN A 66 -11.12 1.80 -27.10
CA ASN A 66 -10.62 1.13 -28.29
C ASN A 66 -9.09 1.30 -28.44
N SER A 67 -8.47 0.41 -29.22
CA SER A 67 -7.01 0.36 -29.40
C SER A 67 -6.41 1.63 -30.02
N ASP A 68 -7.15 2.31 -30.89
CA ASP A 68 -6.63 3.47 -31.61
C ASP A 68 -6.62 4.72 -30.72
N VAL A 69 -7.65 4.90 -29.90
CA VAL A 69 -7.71 5.93 -28.84
C VAL A 69 -6.66 5.63 -27.77
N ARG A 70 -6.44 4.37 -27.41
CA ARG A 70 -5.36 4.01 -26.48
C ARG A 70 -3.99 4.40 -27.03
N ARG A 71 -3.71 4.08 -28.30
CA ARG A 71 -2.43 4.41 -28.94
C ARG A 71 -2.18 5.92 -29.00
N SER A 72 -3.22 6.72 -29.23
CA SER A 72 -3.08 8.18 -29.27
C SER A 72 -2.93 8.82 -27.89
N LEU A 73 -3.56 8.25 -26.85
CA LEU A 73 -3.51 8.77 -25.48
C LEU A 73 -2.32 8.25 -24.67
N GLU A 74 -1.70 7.14 -25.06
CA GLU A 74 -0.59 6.54 -24.32
C GLU A 74 0.58 7.52 -24.06
N PRO A 75 1.07 8.31 -25.04
CA PRO A 75 2.13 9.28 -24.79
C PRO A 75 1.75 10.33 -23.73
N ILE A 76 0.48 10.71 -23.65
CA ILE A 76 -0.04 11.66 -22.64
C ILE A 76 -0.16 10.96 -21.29
N GLY A 77 -0.74 9.76 -21.25
CA GLY A 77 -0.87 8.97 -20.04
C GLY A 77 0.47 8.65 -19.40
N ARG A 78 1.51 8.33 -20.19
CA ARG A 78 2.88 8.15 -19.68
C ARG A 78 3.46 9.44 -19.09
N LYS A 79 3.18 10.60 -19.68
CA LYS A 79 3.58 11.90 -19.09
C LYS A 79 2.86 12.19 -17.78
N ILE A 80 1.59 11.78 -17.65
CA ILE A 80 0.81 11.91 -16.42
C ILE A 80 1.38 10.98 -15.35
N ALA A 81 1.57 9.68 -15.66
CA ALA A 81 2.10 8.69 -14.73
C ALA A 81 3.50 9.06 -14.19
N ARG A 82 4.34 9.71 -15.01
CA ARG A 82 5.66 10.23 -14.57
C ARG A 82 5.57 11.33 -13.52
N LYS A 83 4.42 11.97 -13.34
CA LYS A 83 4.17 12.95 -12.27
C LYS A 83 3.69 12.33 -10.97
N CYS A 84 3.49 11.00 -10.90
CA CYS A 84 3.00 10.30 -9.70
C CYS A 84 4.11 10.07 -8.66
N LYS A 85 4.88 11.12 -8.35
CA LYS A 85 5.84 11.19 -7.26
C LYS A 85 5.44 12.31 -6.32
#